data_AF-A0A3N4Z5X5-F1
#
_entry.id   AF-A0A3N4Z5X5-F1
#
_cell.length_a   1.000
_cell.length_b   1.000
_cell.length_c   1.000
_cell.angle_alpha   90.00
_cell.angle_beta   90.00
_cell.angle_gamma   90.00
#
_symmetry.space_group_name_H-M   'P 1'
#
loop_
_entity.id
_entity.type
_entity.pdbx_description
1 polymer ?
#
loop_
_entity_poly.entity_id
_entity_poly.type
_entity_poly.pdbx_seq_one_letter_code
_entity_poly.pdbx_strand_id
1 'polypeptide(L)'
;MIASEMSTHATAGPGPAADACHHCDTSVPHEHLDVPAVIDGARRAGRRRAVTMVAVAATLTVAAVVLAALAAGPGRAAGALGLTLAGYVAVASVGVVVAGSAGRRTSGSVAVLGAFLTTAALTPLVALAVAVVTGPGWAVALVAAATWLLVTAVAEAGRARSWNRLLLTAGDAGERARARAVADRGAPDPTSARWAAQGVLVGAATWLLGAVAPAVVVLVPLAPAVVALGARRSLERP
;
A
#
# COMPACT_ATOMS: atom_id res chain seq x y z
N MET A 1 -6.22 -46.88 -52.18
CA MET A 1 -4.87 -46.94 -51.59
C MET A 1 -4.58 -45.58 -50.98
N ILE A 2 -4.75 -45.45 -49.66
CA ILE A 2 -4.43 -44.22 -48.92
C ILE A 2 -3.20 -44.57 -48.08
N ALA A 3 -2.07 -43.95 -48.39
CA ALA A 3 -0.82 -44.12 -47.64
C ALA A 3 -0.92 -43.31 -46.35
N SER A 4 -0.89 -43.99 -45.20
CA SER A 4 -0.74 -43.34 -43.90
C SER A 4 0.70 -42.90 -43.71
N GLU A 5 0.94 -41.60 -43.72
CA GLU A 5 2.17 -40.99 -43.21
C GLU A 5 2.27 -41.23 -41.70
N MET A 6 3.16 -42.13 -41.30
CA MET A 6 3.64 -42.29 -39.93
C MET A 6 4.51 -41.08 -39.57
N SER A 7 3.90 -40.01 -39.05
CA SER A 7 4.62 -38.91 -38.41
C SER A 7 5.36 -39.45 -37.19
N THR A 8 6.67 -39.61 -37.32
CA THR A 8 7.56 -40.04 -36.25
C THR A 8 7.83 -38.84 -35.36
N HIS A 9 6.99 -38.63 -34.34
CA HIS A 9 7.32 -37.72 -33.25
C HIS A 9 8.49 -38.31 -32.46
N ALA A 10 9.71 -37.88 -32.81
CA ALA A 10 10.88 -38.08 -31.99
C ALA A 10 10.70 -37.25 -30.70
N THR A 11 10.18 -37.88 -29.66
CA THR A 11 10.20 -37.33 -28.31
C THR A 11 11.66 -37.19 -27.88
N ALA A 12 12.14 -35.95 -27.81
CA ALA A 12 13.43 -35.66 -27.22
C ALA A 12 13.46 -36.26 -25.80
N GLY A 13 14.42 -37.14 -25.53
CA GLY A 13 14.56 -37.80 -24.25
C GLY A 13 14.71 -36.77 -23.12
N PRO A 14 14.13 -37.02 -21.94
CA PRO A 14 14.28 -36.13 -20.81
C PRO A 14 15.77 -36.01 -20.46
N GLY A 15 16.29 -34.78 -20.46
CA GLY A 15 17.59 -34.47 -19.89
C GLY A 15 17.64 -34.92 -18.41
N PRO A 16 18.83 -35.16 -17.86
CA PRO A 16 18.97 -35.71 -16.51
C PRO A 16 18.19 -34.87 -15.51
N ALA A 17 17.20 -35.50 -14.88
CA ALA A 17 16.36 -34.89 -13.87
C ALA A 17 17.24 -34.54 -12.66
N ALA A 18 17.54 -33.26 -12.51
CA ALA A 18 18.00 -32.74 -11.23
C ALA A 18 16.83 -32.89 -10.25
N ASP A 19 17.02 -33.77 -9.27
CA ASP A 19 16.25 -33.88 -8.02
C ASP A 19 14.85 -34.54 -8.12
N ALA A 20 14.83 -35.84 -8.45
CA ALA A 20 13.68 -36.69 -8.12
C ALA A 20 13.55 -36.81 -6.59
N CYS A 21 12.54 -36.19 -6.00
CA CYS A 21 12.23 -36.35 -4.58
C CYS A 21 11.86 -37.81 -4.31
N HIS A 22 12.65 -38.50 -3.48
CA HIS A 22 12.48 -39.92 -3.13
C HIS A 22 11.10 -40.27 -2.52
N HIS A 23 10.29 -39.27 -2.16
CA HIS A 23 8.98 -39.43 -1.51
C HIS A 23 7.79 -39.00 -2.38
N CYS A 24 8.03 -38.56 -3.62
CA CYS A 24 6.96 -38.13 -4.51
C CYS A 24 6.75 -39.17 -5.61
N ASP A 25 5.52 -39.63 -5.78
CA ASP A 25 5.13 -40.43 -6.94
C ASP A 25 5.30 -39.57 -8.21
N THR A 26 6.23 -39.98 -9.06
CA THR A 26 6.56 -39.30 -10.32
C THR A 26 5.44 -39.40 -11.37
N SER A 27 4.36 -40.14 -11.08
CA SER A 27 3.21 -40.30 -11.97
C SER A 27 2.37 -39.03 -12.15
N VAL A 28 2.45 -38.06 -11.23
CA VAL A 28 1.72 -36.79 -11.30
C VAL A 28 2.69 -35.63 -11.52
N PRO A 29 2.59 -34.86 -12.62
CA PRO A 29 3.38 -33.66 -12.80
C PRO A 29 3.07 -32.67 -11.68
N HIS A 30 4.07 -32.34 -10.87
CA HIS A 30 3.96 -31.30 -9.84
C HIS A 30 5.19 -30.40 -9.90
N GLU A 31 4.97 -29.08 -9.73
CA GLU A 31 6.04 -28.09 -9.65
C GLU A 31 6.68 -28.18 -8.25
N HIS A 32 7.95 -28.57 -8.18
CA HIS A 32 8.74 -28.45 -6.95
C HIS A 32 9.03 -26.97 -6.70
N LEU A 33 8.12 -26.31 -5.96
CA LEU A 33 8.31 -24.92 -5.60
C LEU A 33 9.37 -24.82 -4.49
N ASP A 34 10.46 -24.11 -4.77
CA ASP A 34 11.43 -23.69 -3.76
C ASP A 34 10.81 -22.61 -2.85
N VAL A 35 10.07 -23.08 -1.85
CA VAL A 35 9.39 -22.23 -0.86
C VAL A 35 10.36 -21.27 -0.16
N PRO A 36 11.56 -21.70 0.30
CA PRO A 36 12.58 -20.78 0.79
C PRO A 36 12.92 -19.64 -0.19
N ALA A 37 13.17 -19.94 -1.46
CA ALA A 37 13.47 -18.91 -2.46
C ALA A 37 12.30 -17.95 -2.69
N VAL A 38 11.06 -18.44 -2.69
CA VAL A 38 9.84 -17.59 -2.79
C VAL A 38 9.73 -16.65 -1.59
N ILE A 39 9.94 -17.15 -0.37
CA ILE A 39 9.90 -16.34 0.86
C ILE A 39 10.97 -15.26 0.82
N ASP A 40 12.21 -15.61 0.46
CA ASP A 40 13.30 -14.65 0.36
C ASP A 40 13.10 -13.62 -0.75
N GLY A 41 12.50 -14.04 -1.88
CA GLY A 41 12.04 -13.15 -2.94
C GLY A 41 11.04 -12.12 -2.41
N ALA A 42 10.00 -12.57 -1.71
CA ALA A 42 8.98 -11.70 -1.13
C ALA A 42 9.56 -10.71 -0.10
N ARG A 43 10.48 -11.18 0.76
CA ARG A 43 11.17 -10.33 1.75
C ARG A 43 12.01 -9.24 1.08
N ARG A 44 12.81 -9.61 0.07
CA ARG A 44 13.64 -8.67 -0.69
C ARG A 44 12.79 -7.67 -1.46
N ALA A 45 11.73 -8.12 -2.11
CA ALA A 45 10.79 -7.25 -2.83
C ALA A 45 10.14 -6.22 -1.89
N GLY A 46 9.59 -6.67 -0.76
CA GLY A 46 8.99 -5.78 0.24
C GLY A 46 9.98 -4.75 0.81
N ARG A 47 11.23 -5.18 1.11
CA ARG A 47 12.28 -4.27 1.59
C ARG A 47 12.69 -3.25 0.54
N ARG A 48 12.94 -3.69 -0.70
CA ARG A 48 13.31 -2.80 -1.81
C ARG A 48 12.22 -1.77 -2.04
N ARG A 49 10.96 -2.20 -2.13
CA ARG A 49 9.80 -1.32 -2.27
C ARG A 49 9.74 -0.27 -1.17
N ALA A 50 9.82 -0.69 0.10
CA ALA A 50 9.78 0.24 1.22
C ALA A 50 10.93 1.27 1.19
N VAL A 51 12.15 0.82 0.89
CA VAL A 51 13.31 1.72 0.75
C VAL A 51 13.11 2.71 -0.41
N THR A 52 12.66 2.24 -1.57
CA THR A 52 12.39 3.10 -2.73
C THR A 52 11.30 4.12 -2.40
N MET A 53 10.20 3.71 -1.78
CA MET A 53 9.11 4.61 -1.38
C MET A 53 9.62 5.68 -0.42
N VAL A 54 10.38 5.31 0.62
CA VAL A 54 10.94 6.28 1.58
C VAL A 54 11.93 7.23 0.91
N ALA A 55 12.83 6.73 0.07
CA ALA A 55 13.81 7.56 -0.64
C ALA A 55 13.15 8.57 -1.57
N VAL A 56 12.17 8.12 -2.37
CA VAL A 56 11.40 8.99 -3.27
C VAL A 56 10.61 10.01 -2.45
N ALA A 57 9.89 9.57 -1.41
CA ALA A 57 9.10 10.46 -0.59
C ALA A 57 9.96 11.53 0.10
N ALA A 58 11.08 11.13 0.70
CA ALA A 58 11.99 12.04 1.38
C ALA A 58 12.55 13.09 0.41
N THR A 59 12.96 12.65 -0.79
CA THR A 59 13.43 13.57 -1.84
C THR A 59 12.35 14.56 -2.25
N LEU A 60 11.12 14.09 -2.46
CA LEU A 60 9.97 14.95 -2.79
C LEU A 60 9.63 15.91 -1.64
N THR A 61 9.70 15.46 -0.38
CA THR A 61 9.44 16.32 0.79
C THR A 61 10.49 17.42 0.89
N VAL A 62 11.78 17.10 0.76
CA VAL A 62 12.85 18.10 0.79
C VAL A 62 12.68 19.10 -0.35
N ALA A 63 12.45 18.63 -1.57
CA ALA A 63 12.21 19.51 -2.72
C ALA A 63 10.98 20.41 -2.50
N ALA A 64 9.85 19.86 -2.04
CA ALA A 64 8.63 20.62 -1.78
C ALA A 64 8.83 21.68 -0.67
N VAL A 65 9.53 21.34 0.41
CA VAL A 65 9.81 22.26 1.52
C VAL A 65 10.72 23.40 1.06
N VAL A 66 11.78 23.09 0.30
CA VAL A 66 12.68 24.12 -0.26
C VAL A 66 11.91 25.05 -1.20
N LEU A 67 11.15 24.49 -2.15
CA LEU A 67 10.35 25.29 -3.09
C LEU A 67 9.30 26.14 -2.36
N ALA A 68 8.63 25.59 -1.34
CA ALA A 68 7.65 26.34 -0.57
C ALA A 68 8.30 27.43 0.30
N ALA A 69 9.48 27.18 0.86
CA ALA A 69 10.22 28.17 1.62
C ALA A 69 10.62 29.36 0.74
N LEU A 70 11.04 29.10 -0.52
CA LEU A 70 11.37 30.12 -1.50
C LEU A 70 10.13 30.88 -2.01
N ALA A 71 9.00 30.19 -2.24
CA ALA A 71 7.81 30.78 -2.84
C ALA A 71 6.88 31.49 -1.84
N ALA A 72 6.77 30.97 -0.61
CA ALA A 72 5.79 31.40 0.39
C ALA A 72 6.38 31.74 1.76
N GLY A 73 7.70 31.55 1.93
CA GLY A 73 8.44 31.80 3.17
C GLY A 73 8.61 30.54 4.04
N PRO A 74 9.71 30.46 4.80
CA PRO A 74 10.08 29.27 5.57
C PRO A 74 9.05 28.92 6.66
N GLY A 75 8.41 29.93 7.27
CA GLY A 75 7.39 29.72 8.31
C GLY A 75 6.17 28.94 7.81
N ARG A 76 5.68 29.24 6.60
CA ARG A 76 4.54 28.52 6.00
C ARG A 76 4.93 27.10 5.60
N ALA A 77 6.12 26.93 5.01
CA ALA A 77 6.63 25.60 4.66
C ALA A 77 6.79 24.71 5.90
N ALA A 78 7.41 25.22 6.96
CA ALA A 78 7.58 24.51 8.23
C ALA A 78 6.23 24.22 8.92
N GLY A 79 5.31 25.20 8.93
CA GLY A 79 3.97 25.02 9.48
C GLY A 79 3.18 23.94 8.75
N ALA A 80 3.24 23.91 7.41
CA ALA A 80 2.54 22.90 6.61
C ALA A 80 3.11 21.50 6.84
N LEU A 81 4.44 21.37 6.90
CA LEU A 81 5.12 20.12 7.24
C LEU A 81 4.70 19.62 8.64
N GLY A 82 4.79 20.49 9.65
CA GLY A 82 4.47 20.16 11.04
C GLY A 82 3.00 19.76 11.23
N LEU A 83 2.07 20.54 10.69
CA LEU A 83 0.63 20.24 10.77
C LEU A 83 0.26 18.97 10.03
N THR A 84 0.84 18.72 8.85
CA THR A 84 0.57 17.50 8.10
C THR A 84 1.10 16.27 8.85
N LEU A 85 2.30 16.35 9.43
CA LEU A 85 2.88 15.29 10.25
C LEU A 85 2.02 15.00 11.49
N ALA A 86 1.66 16.05 12.24
CA ALA A 86 0.81 15.93 13.43
C ALA A 86 -0.58 15.37 13.09
N GLY A 87 -1.19 15.87 12.01
CA GLY A 87 -2.48 15.40 11.51
C GLY A 87 -2.44 13.93 11.10
N TYR A 88 -1.38 13.49 10.42
CA TYR A 88 -1.20 12.08 10.11
C TYR A 88 -1.12 11.21 11.38
N VAL A 89 -0.32 11.62 12.37
CA VAL A 89 -0.19 10.88 13.64
C VAL A 89 -1.55 10.77 14.34
N ALA A 90 -2.34 11.86 14.38
CA ALA A 90 -3.68 11.84 14.93
C ALA A 90 -4.60 10.87 14.17
N VAL A 91 -4.67 10.97 12.83
CA VAL A 91 -5.49 10.10 11.99
C VAL A 91 -5.10 8.63 12.16
N ALA A 92 -3.81 8.31 12.10
CA ALA A 92 -3.30 6.96 12.27
C ALA A 92 -3.63 6.40 13.66
N SER A 93 -3.50 7.21 14.71
CA SER A 93 -3.82 6.81 16.09
C SER A 93 -5.30 6.48 16.24
N VAL A 94 -6.19 7.30 15.67
CA VAL A 94 -7.64 7.01 15.66
C VAL A 94 -7.92 5.73 14.88
N GLY A 95 -7.30 5.53 13.71
CA GLY A 95 -7.43 4.29 12.94
C GLY A 95 -7.04 3.05 13.73
N VAL A 96 -5.93 3.10 14.48
CA VAL A 96 -5.49 2.01 15.36
C VAL A 96 -6.49 1.76 16.49
N VAL A 97 -7.03 2.81 17.11
CA VAL A 97 -8.04 2.68 18.18
C VAL A 97 -9.34 2.07 17.62
N VAL A 98 -9.80 2.49 16.44
CA VAL A 98 -10.98 1.91 15.79
C VAL A 98 -10.74 0.44 15.44
N ALA A 99 -9.62 0.10 14.81
CA ALA A 99 -9.28 -1.28 14.50
C ALA A 99 -9.19 -2.16 15.75
N GLY A 100 -8.55 -1.68 16.82
CA GLY A 100 -8.38 -2.40 18.07
C GLY A 100 -9.68 -2.59 18.86
N SER A 101 -10.56 -1.58 18.86
CA SER A 101 -11.86 -1.66 19.53
C SER A 101 -12.87 -2.51 18.76
N ALA A 102 -12.93 -2.37 17.43
CA ALA A 102 -13.80 -3.18 16.58
C ALA A 102 -13.32 -4.64 16.53
N GLY A 103 -12.02 -4.89 16.44
CA GLY A 103 -11.45 -6.25 16.39
C GLY A 103 -11.70 -7.09 17.65
N ARG A 104 -12.07 -6.47 18.77
CA ARG A 104 -12.53 -7.17 19.99
C ARG A 104 -13.99 -7.64 19.91
N ARG A 105 -14.79 -7.08 19.00
CA ARG A 105 -16.25 -7.26 18.92
C ARG A 105 -16.72 -7.84 17.59
N THR A 106 -15.92 -7.73 16.53
CA THR A 106 -16.28 -8.10 15.16
C THR A 106 -15.15 -8.86 14.47
N SER A 107 -15.38 -9.31 13.23
CA SER A 107 -14.35 -9.96 12.43
C SER A 107 -13.23 -8.98 12.06
N GLY A 108 -12.01 -9.51 11.88
CA GLY A 108 -10.84 -8.70 11.54
C GLY A 108 -11.03 -7.85 10.27
N SER A 109 -11.74 -8.36 9.27
CA SER A 109 -12.03 -7.63 8.03
C SER A 109 -12.94 -6.41 8.27
N VAL A 110 -13.96 -6.54 9.12
CA VAL A 110 -14.85 -5.43 9.49
C VAL A 110 -14.10 -4.38 10.28
N ALA A 111 -13.23 -4.79 11.21
CA ALA A 111 -12.40 -3.88 11.98
C ALA A 111 -11.43 -3.07 11.09
N VAL A 112 -10.79 -3.72 10.12
CA VAL A 112 -9.90 -3.07 9.15
C VAL A 112 -10.68 -2.12 8.24
N LEU A 113 -11.84 -2.51 7.75
CA LEU A 113 -12.68 -1.65 6.91
C LEU A 113 -13.16 -0.40 7.69
N GLY A 114 -13.61 -0.58 8.94
CA GLY A 114 -14.01 0.53 9.80
C GLY A 114 -12.87 1.52 10.02
N ALA A 115 -11.68 1.04 10.38
CA ALA A 115 -10.50 1.89 10.54
C ALA A 115 -10.10 2.60 9.24
N PHE A 116 -10.19 1.92 8.10
CA PHE A 116 -9.94 2.52 6.80
C PHE A 116 -10.92 3.66 6.48
N LEU A 117 -12.22 3.43 6.68
CA LEU A 117 -13.25 4.46 6.45
C LEU A 117 -13.10 5.65 7.41
N THR A 118 -12.79 5.40 8.68
CA THR A 118 -12.53 6.47 9.65
C THR A 118 -11.33 7.31 9.25
N THR A 119 -10.21 6.68 8.90
CA THR A 119 -9.00 7.42 8.48
C THR A 119 -9.22 8.19 7.17
N ALA A 120 -9.96 7.60 6.22
CA ALA A 120 -10.36 8.28 4.98
C ALA A 120 -11.24 9.51 5.25
N ALA A 121 -12.18 9.43 6.20
CA ALA A 121 -13.05 10.55 6.57
C ALA A 121 -12.31 11.68 7.30
N LEU A 122 -11.26 11.35 8.08
CA LEU A 122 -10.48 12.35 8.83
C LEU A 122 -9.40 13.03 7.99
N THR A 123 -8.91 12.39 6.93
CA THR A 123 -7.83 12.94 6.10
C THR A 123 -8.14 14.33 5.51
N PRO A 124 -9.35 14.60 4.97
CA PRO A 124 -9.68 15.94 4.48
C PRO A 124 -9.72 17.00 5.59
N LEU A 125 -9.99 16.63 6.85
CA LEU A 125 -9.95 17.58 7.97
C LEU A 125 -8.51 18.03 8.26
N VAL A 126 -7.54 17.12 8.11
CA VAL A 126 -6.11 17.49 8.18
C VAL A 126 -5.76 18.45 7.04
N ALA A 127 -6.19 18.14 5.82
CA ALA A 127 -5.94 18.99 4.67
C ALA A 127 -6.55 20.40 4.85
N LEU A 128 -7.76 20.49 5.42
CA LEU A 128 -8.40 21.75 5.78
C LEU A 128 -7.60 22.51 6.85
N ALA A 129 -7.21 21.83 7.93
CA ALA A 129 -6.46 22.44 9.02
C ALA A 129 -5.14 23.05 8.51
N VAL A 130 -4.42 22.35 7.63
CA VAL A 130 -3.23 22.89 6.97
C VAL A 130 -3.59 24.13 6.16
N ALA A 131 -4.58 24.05 5.26
CA ALA A 131 -4.95 25.17 4.40
C ALA A 131 -5.38 26.43 5.19
N VAL A 132 -6.13 26.27 6.27
CA VAL A 132 -6.62 27.38 7.11
C VAL A 132 -5.48 28.00 7.94
N VAL A 133 -4.62 27.18 8.55
CA VAL A 133 -3.61 27.68 9.48
C VAL A 133 -2.38 28.23 8.77
N THR A 134 -1.90 27.57 7.71
CA THR A 134 -0.70 28.03 6.97
C THR A 134 -1.03 28.98 5.82
N GLY A 135 -2.32 29.12 5.52
CA GLY A 135 -2.83 29.86 4.38
C GLY A 135 -2.93 29.00 3.11
N PRO A 136 -3.80 29.40 2.17
CA PRO A 136 -3.98 28.70 0.91
C PRO A 136 -2.78 28.90 -0.01
N GLY A 137 -2.52 27.93 -0.88
CA GLY A 137 -1.49 28.04 -1.92
C GLY A 137 -0.98 26.70 -2.42
N TRP A 138 -0.55 26.66 -3.68
CA TRP A 138 0.02 25.46 -4.31
C TRP A 138 1.28 24.97 -3.58
N ALA A 139 2.11 25.90 -3.08
CA ALA A 139 3.33 25.58 -2.33
C ALA A 139 3.03 24.81 -1.04
N VAL A 140 2.03 25.25 -0.27
CA VAL A 140 1.56 24.58 0.95
C VAL A 140 0.99 23.20 0.62
N ALA A 141 0.18 23.11 -0.44
CA ALA A 141 -0.41 21.85 -0.89
C ALA A 141 0.65 20.82 -1.31
N LEU A 142 1.75 21.25 -1.95
CA LEU A 142 2.88 20.38 -2.29
C LEU A 142 3.57 19.83 -1.03
N VAL A 143 3.82 20.68 -0.03
CA VAL A 143 4.42 20.24 1.24
C VAL A 143 3.51 19.23 1.93
N ALA A 144 2.20 19.49 1.99
CA ALA A 144 1.24 18.56 2.56
C ALA A 144 1.22 17.21 1.83
N ALA A 145 1.14 17.23 0.50
CA ALA A 145 1.19 16.02 -0.33
C ALA A 145 2.47 15.20 -0.10
N ALA A 146 3.63 15.84 -0.18
CA ALA A 146 4.92 15.17 -0.03
C ALA A 146 5.13 14.65 1.39
N THR A 147 4.70 15.40 2.41
CA THR A 147 4.74 14.95 3.81
C THR A 147 3.85 13.74 4.01
N TRP A 148 2.64 13.73 3.44
CA TRP A 148 1.72 12.61 3.52
C TRP A 148 2.29 11.35 2.84
N LEU A 149 2.95 11.50 1.69
CA LEU A 149 3.68 10.41 1.03
C LEU A 149 4.81 9.87 1.91
N LEU A 150 5.55 10.74 2.59
CA LEU A 150 6.66 10.35 3.46
C LEU A 150 6.19 9.53 4.65
N VAL A 151 5.19 10.01 5.39
CA VAL A 151 4.68 9.30 6.57
C VAL A 151 4.05 7.95 6.20
N THR A 152 3.34 7.87 5.06
CA THR A 152 2.78 6.60 4.57
C THR A 152 3.86 5.65 4.07
N ALA A 153 4.95 6.14 3.47
CA ALA A 153 6.11 5.32 3.13
C ALA A 153 6.82 4.77 4.36
N VAL A 154 6.95 5.56 5.43
CA VAL A 154 7.51 5.10 6.71
C VAL A 154 6.62 4.03 7.34
N ALA A 155 5.29 4.20 7.31
CA ALA A 155 4.35 3.18 7.76
C ALA A 155 4.46 1.88 6.94
N GLU A 156 4.68 1.99 5.63
CA GLU A 156 4.92 0.84 4.75
C GLU A 156 6.22 0.11 5.09
N ALA A 157 7.29 0.85 5.43
CA ALA A 157 8.51 0.25 5.93
C ALA A 157 8.30 -0.50 7.26
N GLY A 158 7.47 0.05 8.16
CA GLY A 158 7.02 -0.64 9.37
C GLY A 158 6.27 -1.93 9.05
N ARG A 159 5.32 -1.88 8.11
CA ARG A 159 4.55 -3.04 7.64
C ARG A 159 5.45 -4.11 7.03
N ALA A 160 6.40 -3.72 6.17
CA ALA A 160 7.36 -4.64 5.56
C ALA A 160 8.23 -5.34 6.61
N ARG A 161 8.64 -4.64 7.67
CA ARG A 161 9.37 -5.25 8.80
C ARG A 161 8.50 -6.24 9.58
N SER A 162 7.25 -5.88 9.88
CA SER A 162 6.31 -6.76 10.57
C SER A 162 5.98 -8.01 9.74
N TRP A 163 5.79 -7.85 8.44
CA TRP A 163 5.59 -8.96 7.50
C TRP A 163 6.78 -9.90 7.45
N ASN A 164 8.00 -9.36 7.35
CA ASN A 164 9.23 -10.13 7.41
C ASN A 164 9.35 -10.93 8.73
N ARG A 165 8.97 -10.34 9.87
CA ARG A 165 8.93 -11.08 11.14
C ARG A 165 7.93 -12.23 11.08
N LEU A 166 6.70 -11.99 10.62
CA LEU A 166 5.66 -13.02 10.50
C LEU A 166 6.08 -14.20 9.62
N LEU A 167 6.76 -13.94 8.50
CA LEU A 167 7.25 -15.00 7.60
C LEU A 167 8.26 -15.94 8.28
N LEU A 168 9.03 -15.42 9.24
CA LEU A 168 10.05 -16.15 9.99
C LEU A 168 9.53 -16.76 11.30
N THR A 169 8.32 -16.37 11.74
CA THR A 169 7.71 -16.93 12.95
C THR A 169 7.34 -18.40 12.72
N ALA A 170 7.56 -19.25 13.74
CA ALA A 170 7.11 -20.64 13.75
C ALA A 170 5.61 -20.75 14.09
N GLY A 171 4.99 -21.87 13.71
CA GLY A 171 3.58 -22.16 13.96
C GLY A 171 2.59 -21.54 12.98
N ASP A 172 1.29 -21.68 13.26
CA ASP A 172 0.17 -21.41 12.35
C ASP A 172 0.15 -20.00 11.76
N ALA A 173 0.63 -19.00 12.52
CA ALA A 173 0.66 -17.62 12.05
C ALA A 173 1.70 -17.44 10.94
N GLY A 174 2.87 -18.06 11.09
CA GLY A 174 3.92 -18.04 10.08
C GLY A 174 3.57 -18.90 8.87
N GLU A 175 2.93 -20.05 9.08
CA GLU A 175 2.45 -20.92 7.99
C GLU A 175 1.43 -20.20 7.12
N ARG A 176 0.45 -19.52 7.73
CA ARG A 176 -0.51 -18.69 6.99
C ARG A 176 0.17 -17.54 6.23
N ALA A 177 1.20 -16.93 6.80
CA ALA A 177 1.96 -15.87 6.13
C ALA A 177 2.75 -16.41 4.92
N ARG A 178 3.40 -17.57 5.07
CA ARG A 178 4.13 -18.25 4.00
C ARG A 178 3.19 -18.72 2.89
N ALA A 179 2.04 -19.29 3.24
CA ALA A 179 1.01 -19.70 2.29
C ALA A 179 0.50 -18.50 1.46
N ARG A 180 0.27 -17.35 2.09
CA ARG A 180 -0.07 -16.11 1.37
C ARG A 180 1.05 -15.64 0.45
N ALA A 181 2.31 -15.66 0.91
CA ALA A 181 3.44 -15.25 0.07
C ALA A 181 3.59 -16.15 -1.18
N VAL A 182 3.28 -17.44 -1.07
CA VAL A 182 3.23 -18.37 -2.20
C VAL A 182 2.04 -18.07 -3.11
N ALA A 183 0.85 -17.82 -2.55
CA ALA A 183 -0.35 -17.49 -3.33
C ALA A 183 -0.22 -16.16 -4.10
N ASP A 184 0.45 -15.17 -3.51
CA ASP A 184 0.67 -13.85 -4.11
C ASP A 184 1.87 -13.82 -5.08
N ARG A 185 2.53 -14.97 -5.31
CA ARG A 185 3.70 -15.06 -6.19
C ARG A 185 3.33 -14.63 -7.62
N GLY A 186 3.99 -13.59 -8.10
CA GLY A 186 3.77 -13.06 -9.46
C GLY A 186 2.52 -12.18 -9.59
N ALA A 187 1.76 -11.96 -8.52
CA ALA A 187 0.66 -11.00 -8.55
C ALA A 187 1.21 -9.57 -8.74
N PRO A 188 0.57 -8.74 -9.58
CA PRO A 188 0.95 -7.34 -9.71
C PRO A 188 0.71 -6.62 -8.38
N ASP A 189 1.67 -5.79 -7.98
CA ASP A 189 1.61 -5.05 -6.72
C ASP A 189 0.98 -3.66 -6.91
N PRO A 190 -0.28 -3.42 -6.52
CA PRO A 190 -0.91 -2.11 -6.67
C PRO A 190 -0.45 -1.08 -5.63
N THR A 191 0.42 -1.47 -4.68
CA THR A 191 0.77 -0.66 -3.50
C THR A 191 1.40 0.68 -3.88
N SER A 192 2.34 0.70 -4.83
CA SER A 192 3.03 1.92 -5.25
C SER A 192 2.08 2.92 -5.92
N ALA A 193 1.17 2.43 -6.78
CA ALA A 193 0.17 3.28 -7.44
C ALA A 193 -0.83 3.86 -6.44
N ARG A 194 -1.32 3.05 -5.50
CA ARG A 194 -2.22 3.51 -4.42
C ARG A 194 -1.53 4.53 -3.52
N TRP A 195 -0.28 4.30 -3.16
CA TRP A 195 0.53 5.24 -2.37
C TRP A 195 0.69 6.59 -3.08
N ALA A 196 1.08 6.58 -4.36
CA ALA A 196 1.21 7.81 -5.14
C ALA A 196 -0.13 8.56 -5.25
N ALA A 197 -1.23 7.84 -5.50
CA ALA A 197 -2.57 8.42 -5.57
C ALA A 197 -2.98 9.10 -4.24
N GLN A 198 -2.64 8.53 -3.08
CA GLN A 198 -2.92 9.16 -1.78
C GLN A 198 -2.24 10.52 -1.64
N GLY A 199 -0.97 10.66 -2.05
CA GLY A 199 -0.28 11.94 -2.03
C GLY A 199 -0.93 12.98 -2.93
N VAL A 200 -1.28 12.58 -4.16
CA VAL A 200 -1.97 13.46 -5.11
C VAL A 200 -3.32 13.92 -4.56
N LEU A 201 -4.11 13.00 -3.99
CA LEU A 201 -5.42 13.32 -3.41
C LEU A 201 -5.32 14.29 -2.23
N VAL A 202 -4.33 14.11 -1.35
CA VAL A 202 -4.11 15.03 -0.22
C VAL A 202 -3.68 16.41 -0.71
N GLY A 203 -2.74 16.48 -1.67
CA GLY A 203 -2.34 17.76 -2.26
C GLY A 203 -3.49 18.47 -2.96
N ALA A 204 -4.24 17.75 -3.79
CA ALA A 204 -5.42 18.30 -4.46
C ALA A 204 -6.47 18.77 -3.44
N ALA A 205 -6.72 18.00 -2.38
CA ALA A 205 -7.60 18.42 -1.30
C ALA A 205 -7.08 19.70 -0.62
N THR A 206 -5.84 19.75 -0.14
CA THR A 206 -5.28 20.95 0.51
C THR A 206 -5.37 22.18 -0.39
N TRP A 207 -5.09 22.03 -1.69
CA TRP A 207 -5.19 23.12 -2.66
C TRP A 207 -6.65 23.58 -2.87
N LEU A 208 -7.56 22.64 -3.16
CA LEU A 208 -8.99 22.93 -3.39
C LEU A 208 -9.66 23.52 -2.15
N LEU A 209 -9.34 23.01 -0.96
CA LEU A 209 -9.92 23.48 0.30
C LEU A 209 -9.40 24.86 0.68
N GLY A 210 -8.18 25.20 0.28
CA GLY A 210 -7.67 26.56 0.37
C GLY A 210 -8.40 27.54 -0.55
N ALA A 211 -8.90 27.08 -1.70
CA ALA A 211 -9.65 27.91 -2.65
C ALA A 211 -11.16 27.97 -2.33
N VAL A 212 -11.74 26.89 -1.82
CA VAL A 212 -13.19 26.71 -1.63
C VAL A 212 -13.46 25.93 -0.33
N ALA A 213 -13.25 26.58 0.82
CA ALA A 213 -13.55 26.04 2.14
C ALA A 213 -14.97 25.42 2.30
N PRO A 214 -16.06 25.93 1.67
CA PRO A 214 -17.37 25.26 1.78
C PRO A 214 -17.46 23.90 1.04
N ALA A 215 -16.56 23.59 0.10
CA ALA A 215 -16.58 22.30 -0.61
C ALA A 215 -16.17 21.12 0.28
N VAL A 216 -15.51 21.37 1.43
CA VAL A 216 -15.14 20.34 2.43
C VAL A 216 -16.36 19.57 2.91
N VAL A 217 -17.47 20.28 3.15
CA VAL A 217 -18.70 19.72 3.73
C VAL A 217 -19.29 18.62 2.86
N VAL A 218 -19.08 18.71 1.54
CA VAL A 218 -19.60 17.76 0.56
C VAL A 218 -18.60 16.65 0.24
N LEU A 219 -17.30 16.95 0.20
CA LEU A 219 -16.26 15.99 -0.18
C LEU A 219 -15.92 14.97 0.92
N VAL A 220 -15.99 15.37 2.20
CA VAL A 220 -15.75 14.48 3.36
C VAL A 220 -16.66 13.26 3.38
N PRO A 221 -18.00 13.37 3.19
CA PRO A 221 -18.88 12.20 3.13
C PRO A 221 -18.83 11.44 1.81
N LEU A 222 -18.40 12.07 0.71
CA LEU A 222 -18.28 11.42 -0.60
C LEU A 222 -17.10 10.43 -0.68
N ALA A 223 -15.97 10.74 -0.05
CA ALA A 223 -14.80 9.86 -0.03
C ALA A 223 -15.10 8.44 0.52
N PRO A 224 -15.72 8.26 1.70
CA PRO A 224 -16.11 6.93 2.19
C PRO A 224 -17.20 6.28 1.34
N ALA A 225 -18.12 7.06 0.74
CA ALA A 225 -19.15 6.52 -0.15
C ALA A 225 -18.54 5.91 -1.43
N VAL A 226 -17.57 6.59 -2.05
CA VAL A 226 -16.86 6.09 -3.24
C VAL A 226 -16.03 4.85 -2.91
N VAL A 227 -15.36 4.84 -1.77
CA VAL A 227 -14.62 3.67 -1.27
C VAL A 227 -15.57 2.48 -1.06
N ALA A 228 -16.69 2.70 -0.38
CA ALA A 228 -17.68 1.65 -0.13
C ALA A 228 -18.26 1.09 -1.44
N LEU A 229 -18.53 1.95 -2.43
CA LEU A 229 -18.98 1.54 -3.76
C LEU A 229 -17.91 0.74 -4.53
N GLY A 230 -16.64 1.14 -4.46
CA GLY A 230 -15.54 0.41 -5.09
C GLY A 230 -15.30 -0.98 -4.46
N ALA A 231 -15.43 -1.07 -3.14
CA ALA A 231 -15.33 -2.35 -2.41
C ALA A 231 -16.48 -3.31 -2.80
N ARG A 232 -17.72 -2.83 -2.91
CA ARG A 232 -18.86 -3.66 -3.35
C ARG A 232 -18.67 -4.21 -4.76
N ARG A 233 -18.28 -3.37 -5.72
CA ARG A 233 -18.07 -3.80 -7.12
C ARG A 233 -16.96 -4.84 -7.28
N SER A 234 -15.99 -4.86 -6.36
CA SER A 234 -14.89 -5.83 -6.38
C SER A 234 -15.32 -7.21 -5.85
N LEU A 235 -16.41 -7.27 -5.08
CA LEU A 235 -17.02 -8.51 -4.59
C LEU A 235 -18.03 -9.11 -5.58
N GLU A 236 -18.53 -8.30 -6.52
CA GLU A 236 -19.52 -8.71 -7.52
C GLU A 236 -18.89 -9.19 -8.85
N ARG A 237 -17.56 -9.15 -8.99
CA ARG A 237 -16.88 -9.73 -10.16
C ARG A 237 -16.59 -11.22 -9.89
N PRO A 238 -17.21 -12.14 -10.65
CA PRO A 238 -17.02 -13.59 -10.50
C PRO A 238 -15.62 -14.03 -10.92
#